data_AF-A0A3M1LZL9-F1
#
_entry.id   AF-A0A3M1LZL9-F1
#
_cell.length_a   1.000
_cell.length_b   1.000
_cell.length_c   1.000
_cell.angle_alpha   90.00
_cell.angle_beta   90.00
_cell.angle_gamma   90.00
#
_symmetry.space_group_name_H-M   'P 1'
#
loop_
_entity.id
_entity.type
_entity.pdbx_description
1 polymer ?
#
loop_
_entity_poly.entity_id
_entity_poly.type
_entity_poly.pdbx_seq_one_letter_code
_entity_poly.pdbx_strand_id
1 'polypeptide(L)'
;MLDPRPVFYVIGLLTVLLGLFMLPPMAVDLYDADPNWRSFALSSFVTVIVGAAVTLVCRQARRPGLSIHQIFLLTTLTWAVLPVFAAIPLMTGAPAASLADGVFEAMSGLTTTGSTVFAGLDYLPRGTLLWRGLLQWMGGVGIIVVALAFLPTMKVGGMQFFRSEGFDTLGKILPRAAEIALSISWIYLVLT
;
A
#
# COMPACT_ATOMS: atom_id res chain seq x y z
N MET A 1 -23.21 -10.54 12.50
CA MET A 1 -22.61 -10.81 11.17
C MET A 1 -21.58 -9.73 10.89
N LEU A 2 -20.39 -10.09 10.40
CA LEU A 2 -19.35 -9.11 10.05
C LEU A 2 -19.80 -8.30 8.84
N ASP A 3 -19.83 -6.97 8.96
CA ASP A 3 -20.06 -6.08 7.82
C ASP A 3 -18.71 -5.78 7.14
N PRO A 4 -18.46 -6.25 5.90
CA PRO A 4 -17.18 -6.07 5.23
C PRO A 4 -17.05 -4.72 4.51
N ARG A 5 -18.14 -3.97 4.35
CA ARG A 5 -18.15 -2.70 3.62
C ARG A 5 -17.15 -1.66 4.17
N PRO A 6 -16.94 -1.50 5.49
CA PRO A 6 -15.91 -0.60 6.02
C PRO A 6 -14.49 -1.00 5.59
N VAL A 7 -14.23 -2.30 5.40
CA VAL A 7 -12.93 -2.82 4.94
C VAL A 7 -12.72 -2.50 3.47
N PHE A 8 -13.71 -2.80 2.62
CA PHE A 8 -13.66 -2.48 1.20
C PHE A 8 -13.58 -0.97 0.93
N TYR A 9 -14.18 -0.14 1.78
CA TYR A 9 -14.00 1.31 1.71
C TYR A 9 -12.52 1.71 1.84
N VAL A 10 -11.79 1.15 2.81
CA VAL A 10 -10.37 1.45 3.00
C VAL A 10 -9.53 0.87 1.86
N ILE A 11 -9.82 -0.36 1.41
CA ILE A 11 -9.13 -0.96 0.26
C ILE A 11 -9.31 -0.09 -0.99
N GLY A 12 -10.53 0.39 -1.26
CA GLY A 12 -10.81 1.28 -2.38
C GLY A 12 -9.97 2.57 -2.33
N LEU A 13 -9.81 3.17 -1.15
CA LEU A 13 -8.94 4.34 -0.95
C LEU A 13 -7.47 4.02 -1.21
N LEU A 14 -6.98 2.88 -0.72
CA LEU A 14 -5.61 2.42 -0.95
C LEU A 14 -5.37 2.13 -2.44
N THR A 15 -6.35 1.54 -3.14
CA THR A 15 -6.28 1.31 -4.58
C THR A 15 -6.25 2.63 -5.35
N VAL A 16 -7.06 3.63 -4.99
CA VAL A 16 -6.96 4.98 -5.60
C VAL A 16 -5.58 5.56 -5.40
N LEU A 17 -5.06 5.50 -4.17
CA LEU A 17 -3.73 6.02 -3.85
C LEU A 17 -2.64 5.31 -4.69
N LEU A 18 -2.69 3.99 -4.79
CA LEU A 18 -1.79 3.20 -5.63
C LEU A 18 -1.84 3.63 -7.10
N GLY A 19 -3.03 3.88 -7.64
CA GLY A 19 -3.20 4.40 -9.00
C GLY A 19 -2.57 5.78 -9.18
N LEU A 20 -2.71 6.67 -8.20
CA LEU A 20 -2.04 8.00 -8.23
C LEU A 20 -0.51 7.89 -8.18
N PHE A 21 0.04 6.90 -7.47
CA PHE A 21 1.49 6.63 -7.44
C PHE A 21 2.04 6.10 -8.78
N MET A 22 1.18 5.74 -9.73
CA MET A 22 1.61 5.43 -11.10
C MET A 22 1.85 6.70 -11.96
N LEU A 23 1.46 7.89 -11.47
CA LEU A 23 1.67 9.15 -12.20
C LEU A 23 3.15 9.61 -12.24
N PRO A 24 3.96 9.50 -11.17
CA PRO A 24 5.40 9.77 -11.25
C PRO A 24 6.15 8.93 -12.30
N PRO A 25 6.04 7.59 -12.36
CA PRO A 25 6.72 6.83 -13.40
C PRO A 25 6.17 7.12 -14.80
N MET A 26 4.87 7.41 -14.94
CA MET A 26 4.31 7.94 -16.20
C MET A 26 4.99 9.24 -16.63
N ALA A 27 5.19 10.18 -15.71
CA ALA A 27 5.81 11.47 -16.00
C ALA A 27 7.29 11.30 -16.39
N VAL A 28 8.01 10.36 -15.77
CA VAL A 28 9.38 10.02 -16.14
C VAL A 28 9.46 9.45 -17.55
N ASP A 29 8.64 8.43 -17.87
CA ASP A 29 8.64 7.85 -19.21
C ASP A 29 8.19 8.87 -20.27
N LEU A 30 7.26 9.77 -19.93
CA LEU A 30 6.83 10.85 -20.83
C LEU A 30 7.96 11.86 -21.08
N TYR A 31 8.72 12.22 -20.04
CA TYR A 31 9.90 13.09 -20.14
C TYR A 31 10.99 12.48 -21.01
N ASP A 32 11.22 11.17 -20.86
CA ASP A 32 12.19 10.41 -21.67
C ASP A 32 11.69 10.07 -23.08
N ALA A 33 10.46 10.51 -23.43
CA ALA A 33 9.76 10.18 -24.67
C ALA A 33 9.62 8.66 -24.93
N ASP A 34 9.63 7.87 -23.85
CA ASP A 34 9.45 6.41 -23.90
C ASP A 34 7.95 6.06 -24.00
N PRO A 35 7.51 5.26 -25.00
CA PRO A 35 6.09 4.93 -25.17
C PRO A 35 5.46 4.19 -23.98
N ASN A 36 6.25 3.67 -23.05
CA ASN A 36 5.81 3.00 -21.82
C ASN A 36 4.95 3.88 -20.90
N TRP A 37 5.03 5.22 -21.04
CA TRP A 37 4.14 6.14 -20.30
C TRP A 37 2.65 5.79 -20.52
N ARG A 38 2.28 5.27 -21.70
CA ARG A 38 0.89 4.88 -22.02
C ARG A 38 0.40 3.76 -21.13
N SER A 39 1.27 2.80 -20.80
CA SER A 39 0.95 1.68 -19.93
C SER A 39 0.72 2.14 -18.50
N PHE A 40 1.55 3.07 -17.99
CA PHE A 40 1.29 3.70 -16.70
C PHE A 40 0.02 4.57 -16.70
N ALA A 41 -0.26 5.32 -17.76
CA ALA A 41 -1.47 6.13 -17.88
C ALA A 41 -2.74 5.26 -17.84
N LEU A 42 -2.78 4.18 -18.63
CA LEU A 42 -3.89 3.23 -18.64
C LEU A 42 -4.04 2.54 -17.27
N SER A 43 -2.94 2.08 -16.69
CA SER A 43 -2.94 1.40 -15.40
C SER A 43 -3.42 2.31 -14.27
N SER A 44 -2.95 3.56 -14.25
CA SER A 44 -3.40 4.59 -13.32
C SER A 44 -4.89 4.83 -13.46
N PHE A 45 -5.38 5.03 -14.69
CA PHE A 45 -6.79 5.29 -14.95
C PHE A 45 -7.68 4.13 -14.47
N VAL A 46 -7.38 2.88 -14.88
CA VAL A 46 -8.16 1.71 -14.47
C VAL A 46 -8.13 1.53 -12.96
N THR A 47 -6.96 1.65 -12.34
CA THR A 47 -6.79 1.47 -10.89
C THR A 47 -7.55 2.52 -10.10
N VAL A 48 -7.45 3.80 -10.48
CA VAL A 48 -8.19 4.90 -9.84
C VAL A 48 -9.69 4.72 -10.01
N ILE A 49 -10.18 4.40 -11.20
CA ILE A 49 -11.62 4.22 -11.44
C ILE A 49 -12.18 3.07 -10.62
N VAL A 50 -11.51 1.91 -10.60
CA VAL A 50 -11.96 0.75 -9.83
C VAL A 50 -11.91 1.05 -8.33
N GLY A 51 -10.82 1.63 -7.83
CA GLY A 51 -10.70 2.03 -6.43
C GLY A 51 -11.76 3.05 -6.02
N ALA A 52 -12.02 4.06 -6.85
CA ALA A 52 -13.03 5.08 -6.61
C ALA A 52 -14.45 4.47 -6.61
N ALA A 53 -14.75 3.58 -7.55
CA ALA A 53 -16.04 2.88 -7.59
C ALA A 53 -16.29 2.08 -6.31
N VAL A 54 -15.31 1.28 -5.87
CA VAL A 54 -15.39 0.52 -4.61
C VAL A 54 -15.58 1.46 -3.41
N THR A 55 -14.82 2.56 -3.36
CA THR A 55 -14.91 3.58 -2.31
C THR A 55 -16.30 4.20 -2.26
N LEU A 56 -16.88 4.57 -3.41
CA LEU A 56 -18.19 5.20 -3.50
C LEU A 56 -19.30 4.25 -3.06
N VAL A 57 -19.27 3.00 -3.51
CA VAL A 57 -20.25 1.95 -3.13
C VAL A 57 -20.20 1.69 -1.63
N CYS A 58 -19.00 1.70 -1.02
CA CYS A 58 -18.83 1.41 0.40
C CYS A 58 -18.89 2.64 1.32
N ARG A 59 -19.02 3.86 0.78
CA ARG A 59 -18.90 5.12 1.52
C ARG A 59 -19.85 5.24 2.72
N GLN A 60 -21.06 4.72 2.58
CA GLN A 60 -22.10 4.78 3.61
C GLN A 60 -21.80 3.88 4.83
N ALA A 61 -20.87 2.92 4.67
CA ALA A 61 -20.43 2.05 5.75
C ALA A 61 -19.25 2.64 6.55
N ARG A 62 -18.80 3.87 6.26
CA ARG A 62 -17.74 4.53 7.04
C ARG A 62 -18.17 4.66 8.50
N ARG A 63 -17.41 4.07 9.41
CA ARG A 63 -17.61 4.16 10.86
C ARG A 63 -16.30 4.52 11.57
N PRO A 64 -16.35 5.18 12.74
CA PRO A 64 -15.16 5.43 13.55
C PRO A 64 -14.58 4.10 14.05
N GLY A 65 -13.36 3.79 13.63
CA GLY A 65 -12.67 2.56 14.02
C GLY A 65 -13.14 1.31 13.27
N LEU A 66 -12.24 0.34 13.15
CA LEU A 66 -12.52 -1.00 12.64
C LEU A 66 -12.50 -1.99 13.82
N SER A 67 -13.40 -2.97 13.78
CA SER A 67 -13.34 -4.09 14.73
C SER A 67 -12.10 -4.96 14.46
N ILE A 68 -11.67 -5.75 15.45
CA ILE A 68 -10.49 -6.63 15.31
C ILE A 68 -10.59 -7.56 14.09
N HIS A 69 -11.76 -8.16 13.86
CA HIS A 69 -12.01 -9.02 12.70
C HIS A 69 -11.91 -8.26 11.37
N GLN A 70 -12.37 -7.00 11.33
CA GLN A 70 -12.24 -6.15 10.15
C GLN A 70 -10.80 -5.71 9.90
N ILE A 71 -10.01 -5.49 10.96
CA ILE A 71 -8.59 -5.16 10.89
C ILE A 71 -7.79 -6.34 10.31
N PHE A 72 -8.04 -7.56 10.78
CA PHE A 72 -7.47 -8.77 10.19
C PHE A 72 -7.84 -8.92 8.72
N LEU A 73 -9.14 -8.79 8.40
CA LEU A 73 -9.63 -8.88 7.02
C LEU A 73 -9.00 -7.81 6.12
N LEU A 74 -8.91 -6.56 6.60
CA LEU A 74 -8.29 -5.45 5.90
C LEU A 74 -6.84 -5.77 5.54
N THR A 75 -6.07 -6.29 6.48
CA THR A 75 -4.64 -6.56 6.26
C THR A 75 -4.46 -7.66 5.24
N THR A 76 -5.13 -8.79 5.40
CA THR A 76 -5.07 -9.90 4.44
C THR A 76 -5.48 -9.45 3.04
N LEU A 77 -6.58 -8.71 2.91
CA LEU A 77 -7.05 -8.25 1.61
C LEU A 77 -6.18 -7.15 1.00
N THR A 78 -5.57 -6.28 1.81
CA THR A 78 -4.65 -5.25 1.31
C THR A 78 -3.46 -5.90 0.60
N TRP A 79 -2.85 -6.91 1.21
CA TRP A 79 -1.75 -7.67 0.62
C TRP A 79 -2.17 -8.59 -0.52
N ALA A 80 -3.44 -8.99 -0.60
CA ALA A 80 -3.93 -9.78 -1.73
C ALA A 80 -4.31 -8.91 -2.95
N VAL A 81 -4.90 -7.74 -2.71
CA VAL A 81 -5.52 -6.90 -3.75
C VAL A 81 -4.54 -5.91 -4.35
N LEU A 82 -3.75 -5.20 -3.53
CA LEU A 82 -2.87 -4.14 -4.04
C LEU A 82 -1.81 -4.66 -5.03
N PRO A 83 -1.14 -5.80 -4.82
CA PRO A 83 -0.18 -6.33 -5.79
C PRO A 83 -0.80 -6.62 -7.16
N VAL A 84 -2.07 -7.03 -7.21
CA VAL A 84 -2.77 -7.30 -8.48
C VAL A 84 -2.91 -6.02 -9.31
N PHE A 85 -3.28 -4.90 -8.68
CA PHE A 85 -3.34 -3.61 -9.37
C PHE A 85 -1.94 -3.07 -9.68
N ALA A 86 -0.98 -3.25 -8.77
CA ALA A 86 0.39 -2.80 -8.96
C ALA A 86 1.14 -3.53 -10.09
N ALA A 87 0.69 -4.74 -10.45
CA ALA A 87 1.22 -5.53 -11.55
C ALA A 87 0.77 -5.02 -12.93
N ILE A 88 -0.35 -4.31 -13.04
CA ILE A 88 -0.93 -3.88 -14.33
C ILE A 88 0.09 -3.13 -15.23
N PRO A 89 0.84 -2.12 -14.76
CA PRO A 89 1.81 -1.44 -15.62
C PRO A 89 2.98 -2.34 -16.01
N LEU A 90 3.34 -3.35 -15.20
CA LEU A 90 4.39 -4.33 -15.51
C LEU A 90 3.95 -5.37 -16.56
N MET A 91 2.64 -5.64 -16.64
CA MET A 91 2.04 -6.56 -17.61
C MET A 91 1.74 -5.87 -18.95
N THR A 92 1.26 -4.63 -18.90
CA THR A 92 0.84 -3.87 -20.09
C THR A 92 1.95 -3.02 -20.69
N GLY A 93 2.95 -2.64 -19.89
CA GLY A 93 4.17 -1.94 -20.32
C GLY A 93 5.36 -2.88 -20.31
N ALA A 94 6.58 -2.34 -20.44
CA ALA A 94 7.80 -3.12 -20.31
C ALA A 94 7.98 -3.60 -18.85
N PRO A 95 8.29 -4.88 -18.60
CA PRO A 95 8.80 -5.89 -19.55
C PRO A 95 7.76 -6.76 -20.28
N ALA A 96 6.46 -6.43 -20.22
CA ALA A 96 5.35 -7.27 -20.68
C ALA A 96 5.29 -8.58 -19.90
N ALA A 97 5.33 -8.46 -18.57
CA ALA A 97 5.33 -9.59 -17.65
C ALA A 97 4.07 -10.45 -17.80
N SER A 98 4.24 -11.77 -17.60
CA SER A 98 3.09 -12.65 -17.38
C SER A 98 2.32 -12.23 -16.13
N LEU A 99 1.06 -12.66 -15.97
CA LEU A 99 0.30 -12.39 -14.75
C LEU A 99 1.04 -12.86 -13.49
N ALA A 100 1.65 -14.05 -13.56
CA ALA A 100 2.39 -14.62 -12.43
C ALA A 100 3.61 -13.76 -12.08
N ASP A 101 4.41 -13.39 -13.09
CA ASP A 101 5.64 -12.61 -12.87
C ASP A 101 5.35 -11.18 -12.44
N GLY A 102 4.34 -10.55 -13.04
CA GLY A 102 3.92 -9.19 -12.69
C GLY A 102 3.41 -9.11 -11.26
N VAL A 103 2.56 -10.05 -10.84
CA VAL A 103 2.05 -10.12 -9.47
C VAL A 103 3.17 -10.50 -8.49
N PHE A 104 4.08 -11.40 -8.86
CA PHE A 104 5.24 -11.73 -8.03
C PHE A 104 6.12 -10.50 -7.79
N GLU A 105 6.48 -9.78 -8.85
CA GLU A 105 7.31 -8.58 -8.76
C GLU A 105 6.61 -7.50 -7.91
N ALA A 106 5.32 -7.28 -8.14
CA ALA A 106 4.53 -6.30 -7.41
C ALA A 106 4.41 -6.65 -5.92
N MET A 107 4.17 -7.93 -5.61
CA MET A 107 4.12 -8.44 -4.24
C MET A 107 5.48 -8.25 -3.56
N SER A 108 6.57 -8.70 -4.20
CA SER A 108 7.94 -8.57 -3.69
C SER A 108 8.32 -7.12 -3.42
N GLY A 109 7.90 -6.21 -4.31
CA GLY A 109 8.02 -4.76 -4.13
C GLY A 109 7.29 -4.27 -2.87
N LEU A 110 5.98 -4.50 -2.81
CA LEU A 110 5.13 -4.00 -1.73
C LEU A 110 5.47 -4.61 -0.37
N THR A 111 5.87 -5.88 -0.29
CA THR A 111 6.25 -6.52 0.97
C THR A 111 7.70 -6.26 1.37
N THR A 112 8.41 -5.43 0.61
CA THR A 112 9.82 -5.13 0.78
C THR A 112 10.73 -6.37 0.77
N THR A 113 10.35 -7.42 0.03
CA THR A 113 11.12 -8.66 -0.09
C THR A 113 12.35 -8.46 -0.97
N GLY A 114 12.20 -7.70 -2.07
CA GLY A 114 13.32 -7.35 -2.94
C GLY A 114 13.83 -8.49 -3.83
N SER A 115 13.08 -9.60 -3.96
CA SER A 115 13.31 -10.61 -4.99
C SER A 115 12.77 -10.16 -6.34
N THR A 116 13.44 -10.54 -7.43
CA THR A 116 13.05 -10.18 -8.80
C THR A 116 12.98 -11.42 -9.68
N VAL A 117 11.97 -11.47 -10.54
CA VAL A 117 11.86 -12.48 -11.64
C VAL A 117 12.28 -11.89 -12.99
N PHE A 118 12.40 -10.57 -13.07
CA PHE A 118 12.85 -9.90 -14.28
C PHE A 118 14.37 -9.98 -14.45
N ALA A 119 14.79 -10.18 -15.69
CA ALA A 119 16.19 -10.11 -16.13
C ALA A 119 16.42 -8.85 -16.97
N GLY A 120 17.66 -8.39 -17.08
CA GLY A 120 18.01 -7.23 -17.92
C GLY A 120 17.42 -5.91 -17.41
N LEU A 121 17.39 -5.73 -16.09
CA LEU A 121 16.80 -4.55 -15.44
C LEU A 121 17.37 -3.23 -15.97
N ASP A 122 18.65 -3.20 -16.30
CA ASP A 122 19.36 -2.02 -16.81
C ASP A 122 18.80 -1.50 -18.15
N TYR A 123 18.04 -2.32 -18.87
CA TYR A 123 17.43 -1.98 -20.16
C TYR A 123 15.94 -1.64 -20.05
N LEU A 124 15.35 -1.69 -18.85
CA LEU A 124 13.95 -1.33 -18.66
C LEU A 124 13.76 0.20 -18.69
N PRO A 125 12.59 0.68 -19.12
CA PRO A 125 12.25 2.10 -19.05
C PRO A 125 12.44 2.65 -17.64
N ARG A 126 12.88 3.89 -17.55
CA ARG A 126 13.17 4.54 -16.26
C ARG A 126 11.92 4.66 -15.39
N GLY A 127 10.74 4.83 -15.97
CA GLY A 127 9.46 4.75 -15.27
C GLY A 127 9.20 3.36 -14.68
N THR A 128 9.48 2.28 -15.41
CA THR A 128 9.37 0.91 -14.86
C THR A 128 10.32 0.69 -13.68
N LEU A 129 11.57 1.16 -13.79
CA LEU A 129 12.54 1.09 -12.69
C LEU A 129 12.10 1.92 -11.48
N LEU A 130 11.61 3.13 -11.72
CA LEU A 130 11.05 3.99 -10.68
C LEU A 130 9.85 3.34 -10.00
N TRP A 131 8.94 2.73 -10.77
CA TRP A 131 7.78 2.03 -10.21
C TRP A 131 8.18 0.91 -9.24
N ARG A 132 9.18 0.11 -9.62
CA ARG A 132 9.72 -0.94 -8.73
C ARG A 132 10.29 -0.34 -7.44
N GLY A 133 11.01 0.78 -7.53
CA GLY A 133 11.49 1.52 -6.36
C GLY A 133 10.34 2.11 -5.51
N LEU A 134 9.30 2.64 -6.15
CA LEU A 134 8.13 3.19 -5.45
C LEU A 134 7.33 2.12 -4.73
N LEU A 135 7.21 0.91 -5.29
CA LEU A 135 6.54 -0.21 -4.61
C LEU A 135 7.28 -0.59 -3.31
N GLN A 136 8.62 -0.64 -3.35
CA GLN A 136 9.47 -0.84 -2.17
C GLN A 136 9.30 0.30 -1.16
N TRP A 137 9.32 1.55 -1.65
CA TRP A 137 9.17 2.74 -0.83
C TRP A 137 7.81 2.76 -0.10
N MET A 138 6.73 2.51 -0.84
CA MET A 138 5.36 2.39 -0.31
C MET A 138 5.23 1.22 0.66
N GLY A 139 5.86 0.08 0.36
CA GLY A 139 5.90 -1.08 1.22
C GLY A 139 6.52 -0.80 2.58
N GLY A 140 7.66 -0.09 2.57
CA GLY A 140 8.36 0.34 3.79
C GLY A 140 7.50 1.26 4.68
N VAL A 141 6.84 2.26 4.09
CA VAL A 141 5.88 3.10 4.83
C VAL A 141 4.69 2.27 5.31
N GLY A 142 4.16 1.39 4.45
CA GLY A 142 2.98 0.56 4.71
C GLY A 142 3.17 -0.38 5.91
N ILE A 143 4.29 -1.10 5.98
CA ILE A 143 4.56 -2.01 7.09
C ILE A 143 4.75 -1.27 8.42
N ILE A 144 5.35 -0.07 8.40
CA ILE A 144 5.51 0.77 9.60
C ILE A 144 4.13 1.19 10.14
N VAL A 145 3.26 1.70 9.26
CA VAL A 145 1.91 2.14 9.64
C VAL A 145 1.08 0.96 10.15
N VAL A 146 1.15 -0.19 9.49
CA VAL A 146 0.48 -1.43 9.92
C VAL A 146 1.02 -1.88 11.28
N ALA A 147 2.34 -1.99 11.45
CA ALA A 147 2.95 -2.40 12.70
C ALA A 147 2.50 -1.51 13.87
N LEU A 148 2.46 -0.19 13.69
CA LEU A 148 1.99 0.77 14.70
C LEU A 148 0.49 0.72 14.96
N ALA A 149 -0.33 0.44 13.94
CA ALA A 149 -1.78 0.26 14.12
C ALA A 149 -2.12 -1.06 14.86
N PHE A 150 -1.29 -2.09 14.68
CA PHE A 150 -1.50 -3.42 15.24
C PHE A 150 -0.84 -3.65 16.60
N LEU A 151 0.33 -3.05 16.87
CA LEU A 151 1.04 -3.16 18.15
C LEU A 151 0.15 -2.94 19.38
N PRO A 152 -0.75 -1.92 19.42
CA PRO A 152 -1.63 -1.70 20.56
C PRO A 152 -2.68 -2.79 20.76
N THR A 153 -3.12 -3.45 19.68
CA THR A 153 -4.23 -4.42 19.71
C THR A 153 -3.75 -5.85 19.95
N MET A 154 -2.51 -6.19 19.56
CA MET A 154 -1.99 -7.56 19.69
C MET A 154 -1.69 -7.99 21.13
N LYS A 155 -1.63 -7.09 22.13
CA LYS A 155 -1.32 -7.43 23.54
C LYS A 155 -0.07 -8.31 23.76
N VAL A 156 0.76 -8.54 22.73
CA VAL A 156 2.01 -9.30 22.82
C VAL A 156 3.11 -8.31 23.15
N GLY A 157 3.61 -8.36 24.38
CA GLY A 157 4.76 -7.57 24.85
C GLY A 157 4.40 -6.48 25.85
N GLY A 158 4.44 -6.79 27.14
CA GLY A 158 4.69 -5.82 28.22
C GLY A 158 3.56 -4.85 28.62
N MET A 159 2.52 -4.63 27.82
CA MET A 159 1.47 -3.64 28.14
C MET A 159 0.65 -3.99 29.41
N GLN A 160 0.67 -5.25 29.84
CA GLN A 160 0.12 -5.66 31.14
C GLN A 160 1.05 -5.35 32.32
N PHE A 161 2.37 -5.30 32.11
CA PHE A 161 3.36 -4.89 33.13
C PHE A 161 3.31 -3.38 33.42
N PHE A 162 3.02 -2.54 32.42
CA PHE A 162 2.86 -1.09 32.65
C PHE A 162 1.65 -0.74 33.51
N ARG A 163 0.59 -1.56 33.51
CA ARG A 163 -0.56 -1.37 34.41
C ARG A 163 -0.24 -1.70 35.87
N SER A 164 0.69 -2.62 36.13
CA SER A 164 1.09 -2.95 37.51
C SER A 164 1.97 -1.89 38.16
N GLU A 165 2.64 -1.03 37.38
CA GLU A 165 3.46 0.08 37.88
C GLU A 165 2.69 1.42 38.02
N GLY A 166 1.36 1.41 37.93
CA GLY A 166 0.54 2.62 38.16
C GLY A 166 0.45 3.57 36.96
N PHE A 167 0.87 3.16 35.77
CA PHE A 167 0.59 3.91 34.54
C PHE A 167 -0.85 3.66 34.10
N ASP A 168 -1.76 4.52 34.57
CA ASP A 168 -3.10 4.63 34.03
C ASP A 168 -3.03 5.24 32.63
N THR A 169 -2.90 4.39 31.61
CA THR A 169 -3.06 4.81 30.22
C THR A 169 -4.53 5.12 29.96
N LEU A 170 -4.95 6.32 30.37
CA LEU A 170 -6.27 6.95 30.21
C LEU A 170 -6.74 7.01 28.73
N GLY A 171 -6.99 5.88 28.07
CA GLY A 171 -7.58 5.81 26.73
C GLY A 171 -6.82 6.51 25.59
N LYS A 172 -5.66 7.13 25.87
CA LYS A 172 -4.88 8.00 24.95
C LYS A 172 -3.84 7.27 24.11
N ILE A 173 -3.89 5.94 24.05
CA ILE A 173 -2.94 5.16 23.22
C ILE A 173 -3.25 5.32 21.72
N LEU A 174 -4.53 5.45 21.36
CA LEU A 174 -4.98 5.61 19.96
C LEU A 174 -4.52 6.92 19.27
N PRO A 175 -4.60 8.13 19.88
CA PRO A 175 -4.12 9.35 19.22
C PRO A 175 -2.61 9.35 18.95
N ARG A 176 -1.80 8.67 19.78
CA ARG A 176 -0.35 8.61 19.57
C ARG A 176 0.07 7.73 18.39
N ALA A 177 -0.67 6.66 18.06
CA ALA A 177 -0.26 5.77 16.96
C ALA A 177 -0.25 6.50 15.60
N ALA A 178 -1.25 7.34 15.35
CA ALA A 178 -1.31 8.17 14.14
C ALA A 178 -0.20 9.24 14.12
N GLU A 179 0.06 9.88 15.26
CA GLU A 179 1.16 10.86 15.40
C GLU A 179 2.54 10.23 15.21
N ILE A 180 2.76 9.02 15.75
CA ILE A 180 3.99 8.25 15.57
C ILE A 180 4.12 7.82 14.11
N ALA A 181 3.05 7.31 13.49
CA ALA A 181 3.04 6.95 12.07
C ALA A 181 3.41 8.15 11.19
N LEU A 182 2.81 9.32 11.42
CA LEU A 182 3.14 10.56 10.72
C LEU A 182 4.60 10.98 10.94
N SER A 183 5.10 10.88 12.17
CA SER A 183 6.49 11.22 12.50
C SER A 183 7.48 10.31 11.77
N ILE A 184 7.22 8.99 11.75
CA ILE A 184 8.08 8.04 11.03
C ILE A 184 7.96 8.23 9.52
N SER A 185 6.77 8.49 8.98
CA SER A 185 6.61 8.85 7.56
C SER A 185 7.42 10.08 7.19
N TRP A 186 7.52 11.07 8.08
CA TRP A 186 8.37 12.24 7.87
C TRP A 186 9.86 11.89 7.87
N ILE A 187 10.33 11.10 8.84
CA ILE A 187 11.71 10.64 8.89
C ILE A 187 12.05 9.86 7.61
N TYR A 188 11.14 8.98 7.17
CA TYR A 188 11.30 8.19 5.95
C TYR A 188 11.44 9.08 4.71
N LEU A 189 10.60 10.11 4.57
CA LEU A 189 10.70 11.11 3.49
C LEU A 189 11.98 11.95 3.52
N VAL A 190 12.58 12.20 4.68
CA VAL A 190 13.82 12.98 4.78
C VAL A 190 15.05 12.13 4.45
N LEU A 191 15.00 10.84 4.75
CA LEU A 191 16.10 9.91 4.51
C LEU A 191 16.15 9.36 3.07
N THR A 192 15.11 9.56 2.27
CA THR A 192 14.98 9.06 0.88
C THR A 192 14.76 10.21 -0.09
#